data_AF-E0LU30-F1
#
_entry.id   AF-E0LU30-F1
#
_cell.length_a   1.000
_cell.length_b   1.000
_cell.length_c   1.000
_cell.angle_alpha   90.00
_cell.angle_beta   90.00
_cell.angle_gamma   90.00
#
_symmetry.space_group_name_H-M   'P 1'
#
loop_
_entity.id
_entity.type
_entity.pdbx_description
1 polymer ?
#
loop_
_entity_poly.entity_id
_entity_poly.type
_entity_poly.pdbx_seq_one_letter_code
_entity_poly.pdbx_strand_id
1 'polypeptide(L)'
;MLKSGMLSLIDAQARTQWYQNLEDGDLPAISEANILSTFEQLHQSKAEVFERGIINVFKGLSWDYKTNSPCYFGKKIIINNLVTHNRWGFSLTWGFRRDQLADLERMLYLLDGKVIPDNRADISINLMDHIRDNPGKDVYDDSYFSIRYFQKGTAHLTFKRPELVEKMNDIIAKHYPGMLAAR
;
A
#
# COMPACT_ATOMS: atom_id res chain seq x y z
N MET A 1 6.28 -1.43 21.92
CA MET A 1 6.74 -1.42 20.52
C MET A 1 5.87 -0.60 19.54
N LEU A 2 4.61 -0.26 19.84
CA LEU A 2 3.77 0.62 18.98
C LEU A 2 4.28 2.06 18.79
N LYS A 3 5.30 2.50 19.56
CA LYS A 3 5.83 3.88 19.50
C LYS A 3 7.09 4.03 18.63
N SER A 4 7.72 2.94 18.17
CA SER A 4 8.98 3.05 17.40
C SER A 4 8.76 3.40 15.92
N GLY A 5 7.52 3.39 15.42
CA GLY A 5 7.23 3.61 14.00
C GLY A 5 7.71 2.50 13.06
N MET A 6 8.38 1.46 13.56
CA MET A 6 8.96 0.42 12.70
C MET A 6 7.89 -0.34 11.89
N LEU A 7 6.71 -0.57 12.46
CA LEU A 7 5.62 -1.27 11.77
C LEU A 7 5.06 -0.50 10.57
N SER A 8 5.23 0.83 10.50
CA SER A 8 4.78 1.62 9.35
C SER A 8 5.81 1.65 8.23
N LEU A 9 7.07 1.28 8.51
CA LEU A 9 8.17 1.25 7.54
C LEU A 9 8.28 -0.05 6.75
N ILE A 10 7.68 -1.15 7.24
CA ILE A 10 7.79 -2.48 6.65
C ILE A 10 6.55 -2.86 5.84
N ASP A 11 6.75 -3.58 4.74
CA ASP A 11 5.68 -4.07 3.86
C ASP A 11 4.89 -5.23 4.49
N ALA A 12 3.75 -5.58 3.89
CA ALA A 12 2.88 -6.62 4.40
C ALA A 12 3.59 -7.99 4.60
N GLN A 13 4.50 -8.36 3.71
CA GLN A 13 5.22 -9.64 3.79
C GLN A 13 6.18 -9.66 4.98
N ALA A 14 7.02 -8.62 5.13
CA ALA A 14 7.92 -8.48 6.27
C ALA A 14 7.15 -8.43 7.60
N ARG A 15 5.96 -7.82 7.60
CA ARG A 15 5.07 -7.79 8.77
C ARG A 15 4.53 -9.17 9.12
N THR A 16 4.10 -9.96 8.13
CA THR A 16 3.67 -11.35 8.36
C THR A 16 4.80 -12.20 8.94
N GLN A 17 6.00 -12.10 8.37
CA GLN A 17 7.17 -12.83 8.88
C GLN A 17 7.51 -12.40 10.31
N TRP A 18 7.43 -11.11 10.61
CA TRP A 18 7.64 -10.60 11.97
C TRP A 18 6.63 -11.19 12.97
N TYR A 19 5.34 -11.27 12.60
CA TYR A 19 4.32 -11.89 13.46
C TYR A 19 4.55 -13.39 13.63
N GLN A 20 4.98 -14.10 12.60
CA GLN A 20 5.34 -15.52 12.70
C GLN A 20 6.49 -15.74 13.68
N ASN A 21 7.57 -14.95 13.59
CA ASN A 21 8.70 -15.05 14.52
C ASN A 21 8.28 -14.76 15.98
N LEU A 22 7.30 -13.86 16.19
CA LEU A 22 6.72 -13.60 17.52
C LEU A 22 5.93 -14.80 18.06
N GLU A 23 5.19 -15.50 17.21
CA GLU A 23 4.40 -16.69 17.58
C GLU A 23 5.29 -17.91 17.83
N ASP A 24 6.31 -18.11 17.00
CA ASP A 24 7.21 -19.26 17.04
C ASP A 24 8.27 -19.16 18.17
N GLY A 25 8.36 -18.00 18.83
CA GLY A 25 9.28 -17.78 19.95
C GLY A 25 10.75 -17.63 19.56
N ASP A 26 11.06 -17.53 18.27
CA ASP A 26 12.40 -17.26 17.75
C ASP A 26 12.73 -15.76 17.83
N LEU A 27 12.75 -15.27 19.07
CA LEU A 27 13.01 -13.86 19.37
C LEU A 27 14.45 -13.71 19.87
N PRO A 28 15.22 -12.76 19.30
CA PRO A 28 16.54 -12.46 19.83
C PRO A 28 16.42 -12.00 21.29
N ALA A 29 17.38 -12.38 22.12
CA ALA A 29 17.44 -11.93 23.51
C ALA A 29 17.34 -10.40 23.57
N ILE A 30 16.50 -9.86 24.46
CA ILE A 30 16.35 -8.41 24.61
C ILE A 30 17.65 -7.87 25.21
N SER A 31 18.48 -7.26 24.36
CA SER A 31 19.73 -6.59 24.72
C SER A 31 19.90 -5.33 23.89
N GLU A 32 20.63 -4.35 24.39
CA GLU A 32 20.91 -3.12 23.65
C GLU A 32 21.58 -3.42 22.29
N ALA A 33 22.55 -4.35 22.28
CA ALA A 33 23.23 -4.77 21.07
C ALA A 33 22.27 -5.40 20.03
N ASN A 34 21.33 -6.24 20.47
CA ASN A 34 20.36 -6.87 19.57
C ASN A 34 19.31 -5.86 19.07
N ILE A 35 18.91 -4.90 19.91
CA ILE A 35 18.03 -3.80 19.50
C ILE A 35 18.72 -2.94 18.45
N LEU A 36 19.95 -2.49 18.69
CA LEU A 36 20.73 -1.67 17.74
C LEU A 36 20.96 -2.40 16.42
N SER A 37 21.40 -3.65 16.48
CA SER A 37 21.60 -4.49 15.28
C SER A 37 20.31 -4.63 14.45
N THR A 38 19.15 -4.81 15.10
CA THR A 38 17.85 -4.84 14.42
C THR A 38 17.54 -3.50 13.73
N PHE A 39 17.77 -2.37 14.41
CA PHE A 39 17.57 -1.04 13.82
C PHE A 39 18.52 -0.76 12.66
N GLU A 40 19.79 -1.17 12.76
CA GLU A 40 20.77 -1.04 11.69
C GLU A 40 20.38 -1.85 10.45
N GLN A 41 19.97 -3.11 10.64
CA GLN A 41 19.48 -3.95 9.54
C GLN A 41 18.23 -3.37 8.88
N LEU A 42 17.28 -2.85 9.66
CA LEU A 42 16.09 -2.18 9.12
C LEU A 42 16.45 -0.90 8.36
N HIS A 43 17.44 -0.14 8.84
CA HIS A 43 17.91 1.06 8.15
C HIS A 43 18.61 0.72 6.83
N GLN A 44 19.49 -0.28 6.83
CA GLN A 44 20.22 -0.75 5.65
C GLN A 44 19.27 -1.32 4.59
N SER A 45 18.24 -2.06 5.02
CA SER A 45 17.25 -2.67 4.11
C SER A 45 16.11 -1.73 3.71
N LYS A 46 16.01 -0.52 4.28
CA LYS A 46 14.88 0.40 4.09
C LYS A 46 14.57 0.67 2.62
N ALA A 47 15.60 0.92 1.81
CA ALA A 47 15.41 1.21 0.38
C ALA A 47 14.88 -0.02 -0.38
N GLU A 48 15.38 -1.21 -0.05
CA GLU A 48 14.95 -2.46 -0.69
C GLU A 48 13.53 -2.84 -0.29
N VAL A 49 13.20 -2.76 1.00
CA VAL A 49 11.85 -3.02 1.54
C VAL A 49 10.83 -2.05 0.92
N PHE A 50 11.22 -0.78 0.77
CA PHE A 50 10.43 0.23 0.08
C PHE A 50 10.17 -0.12 -1.39
N GLU A 51 11.23 -0.40 -2.17
CA GLU A 51 11.07 -0.77 -3.59
C GLU A 51 10.22 -2.04 -3.75
N ARG A 52 10.44 -3.05 -2.88
CA ARG A 52 9.65 -4.28 -2.87
C ARG A 52 8.17 -4.03 -2.59
N GLY A 53 7.84 -3.08 -1.72
CA GLY A 53 6.47 -2.64 -1.47
C GLY A 53 5.77 -2.17 -2.75
N ILE A 54 6.43 -1.31 -3.53
CA ILE A 54 5.91 -0.84 -4.83
C ILE A 54 5.70 -2.02 -5.79
N ILE A 55 6.67 -2.93 -5.89
CA ILE A 55 6.58 -4.11 -6.75
C ILE A 55 5.44 -5.05 -6.33
N ASN A 56 5.23 -5.25 -5.03
CA ASN A 56 4.17 -6.11 -4.51
C ASN A 56 2.77 -5.54 -4.81
N VAL A 57 2.59 -4.23 -4.65
CA VAL A 57 1.34 -3.56 -5.07
C VAL A 57 1.11 -3.74 -6.57
N PHE A 58 2.15 -3.52 -7.36
CA PHE A 58 2.10 -3.64 -8.81
C PHE A 58 1.70 -5.05 -9.29
N LYS A 59 2.36 -6.09 -8.76
CA LYS A 59 2.03 -7.50 -9.02
C LYS A 59 0.63 -7.88 -8.55
N GLY A 60 0.14 -7.21 -7.51
CA GLY A 60 -1.16 -7.44 -6.91
C GLY A 60 -2.36 -6.97 -7.74
N LEU A 61 -2.16 -6.11 -8.75
CA LEU A 61 -3.25 -5.58 -9.57
C LEU A 61 -3.96 -6.70 -10.37
N SER A 62 -5.24 -6.52 -10.70
CA SER A 62 -5.92 -7.38 -11.69
C SER A 62 -5.59 -6.87 -13.10
N TRP A 63 -5.06 -7.74 -13.96
CA TRP A 63 -4.51 -7.33 -15.26
C TRP A 63 -5.55 -7.44 -16.38
N ASP A 64 -6.78 -7.80 -16.02
CA ASP A 64 -7.92 -7.93 -16.94
C ASP A 64 -8.44 -6.56 -17.42
N TYR A 65 -7.95 -5.47 -16.83
CA TYR A 65 -8.36 -4.11 -17.15
C TYR A 65 -7.36 -3.40 -18.04
N LYS A 66 -7.83 -2.77 -19.12
CA LYS A 66 -7.01 -1.98 -20.04
C LYS A 66 -6.16 -0.89 -19.36
N THR A 67 -6.62 -0.34 -18.24
CA THR A 67 -5.89 0.71 -17.49
C THR A 67 -4.84 0.15 -16.54
N ASN A 68 -4.90 -1.14 -16.19
CA ASN A 68 -3.90 -1.81 -15.38
C ASN A 68 -2.88 -2.43 -16.34
N SER A 69 -1.78 -1.72 -16.56
CA SER A 69 -0.71 -2.23 -17.42
C SER A 69 0.17 -3.20 -16.63
N PRO A 70 0.55 -4.35 -17.23
CA PRO A 70 1.48 -5.30 -16.61
C PRO A 70 2.92 -4.74 -16.55
N CYS A 71 3.16 -3.57 -17.13
CA CYS A 71 4.50 -2.98 -17.23
C CYS A 71 4.67 -1.64 -16.47
N TYR A 72 3.60 -0.91 -16.15
CA TYR A 72 3.71 0.39 -15.47
C TYR A 72 2.41 0.83 -14.79
N PHE A 73 2.50 1.74 -13.81
CA PHE A 73 1.36 2.46 -13.26
C PHE A 73 0.92 3.57 -14.21
N GLY A 74 -0.31 3.47 -14.73
CA GLY A 74 -0.96 4.55 -15.46
C GLY A 74 -1.58 5.60 -14.53
N LYS A 75 -2.33 6.55 -15.12
CA LYS A 75 -3.08 7.58 -14.37
C LYS A 75 -4.09 7.00 -13.37
N LYS A 76 -4.59 5.80 -13.63
CA LYS A 76 -5.64 5.14 -12.84
C LYS A 76 -5.40 3.64 -12.80
N ILE A 77 -5.63 3.04 -11.64
CA ILE A 77 -5.68 1.60 -11.46
C ILE A 77 -7.08 1.14 -11.01
N ILE A 78 -7.39 -0.12 -11.28
CA ILE A 78 -8.64 -0.76 -10.88
C ILE A 78 -8.32 -1.90 -9.91
N ILE A 79 -8.94 -1.88 -8.74
CA ILE A 79 -8.79 -2.90 -7.71
C ILE A 79 -10.10 -3.68 -7.58
N ASN A 80 -10.03 -4.99 -7.75
CA ASN A 80 -11.17 -5.90 -7.55
C ASN A 80 -11.35 -6.22 -6.07
N ASN A 81 -12.61 -6.39 -5.66
CA ASN A 81 -13.00 -6.80 -4.31
C ASN A 81 -12.42 -5.87 -3.22
N LEU A 82 -12.32 -4.56 -3.52
CA LEU A 82 -11.93 -3.58 -2.51
C LEU A 82 -13.11 -3.28 -1.57
N VAL A 83 -14.32 -3.24 -2.11
CA VAL A 83 -15.55 -2.98 -1.34
C VAL A 83 -16.55 -4.11 -1.52
N THR A 84 -17.50 -4.22 -0.60
CA THR A 84 -18.75 -4.95 -0.82
C THR A 84 -19.92 -3.97 -0.84
N HIS A 85 -21.03 -4.37 -1.46
CA HIS A 85 -22.27 -3.59 -1.46
C HIS A 85 -23.45 -4.50 -1.17
N ASN A 86 -24.26 -4.14 -0.17
CA ASN A 86 -25.49 -4.85 0.18
C ASN A 86 -26.61 -3.84 0.53
N ARG A 87 -27.73 -4.33 1.09
CA ARG A 87 -28.88 -3.48 1.48
C ARG A 87 -28.54 -2.36 2.49
N TRP A 88 -27.42 -2.46 3.19
CA TRP A 88 -26.91 -1.49 4.16
C TRP A 88 -25.87 -0.54 3.54
N GLY A 89 -25.66 -0.61 2.22
CA GLY A 89 -24.73 0.24 1.49
C GLY A 89 -23.37 -0.43 1.27
N PHE A 90 -22.36 0.41 1.04
CA PHE A 90 -20.98 -0.02 0.85
C PHE A 90 -20.30 -0.37 2.17
N SER A 91 -19.32 -1.27 2.11
CA SER A 91 -18.34 -1.48 3.17
C SER A 91 -16.98 -1.84 2.58
N LEU A 92 -15.90 -1.48 3.27
CA LEU A 92 -14.55 -1.87 2.86
C LEU A 92 -14.33 -3.36 3.13
N THR A 93 -13.71 -4.06 2.19
CA THR A 93 -13.38 -5.49 2.35
C THR A 93 -12.15 -5.64 3.23
N TRP A 94 -12.21 -6.56 4.20
CA TRP A 94 -11.07 -6.92 5.04
C TRP A 94 -10.10 -7.86 4.29
N GLY A 95 -8.80 -7.74 4.59
CA GLY A 95 -7.75 -8.60 4.06
C GLY A 95 -6.81 -7.91 3.07
N PHE A 96 -6.12 -8.71 2.25
CA PHE A 96 -4.94 -8.28 1.49
C PHE A 96 -5.14 -7.04 0.58
N ARG A 97 -6.36 -6.81 0.05
CA ARG A 97 -6.67 -5.64 -0.79
C ARG A 97 -6.55 -4.32 -0.03
N ARG A 98 -6.95 -4.35 1.23
CA ARG A 98 -6.80 -3.22 2.15
C ARG A 98 -5.32 -2.95 2.43
N ASP A 99 -4.55 -4.01 2.70
CA ASP A 99 -3.12 -3.89 2.96
C ASP A 99 -2.37 -3.33 1.75
N GLN A 100 -2.73 -3.76 0.54
CA GLN A 100 -2.20 -3.21 -0.72
C GLN A 100 -2.51 -1.71 -0.89
N LEU A 101 -3.71 -1.27 -0.52
CA LEU A 101 -4.10 0.13 -0.58
C LEU A 101 -3.27 0.98 0.41
N ALA A 102 -3.10 0.49 1.64
CA ALA A 102 -2.26 1.14 2.65
C ALA A 102 -0.79 1.15 2.25
N ASP A 103 -0.25 0.04 1.73
CA ASP A 103 1.12 -0.03 1.21
C ASP A 103 1.32 1.04 0.11
N LEU A 104 0.40 1.14 -0.85
CA LEU A 104 0.49 2.12 -1.94
C LEU A 104 0.52 3.57 -1.41
N GLU A 105 -0.34 3.91 -0.45
CA GLU A 105 -0.30 5.23 0.19
C GLU A 105 1.06 5.49 0.85
N ARG A 106 1.55 4.55 1.67
CA ARG A 106 2.84 4.70 2.35
C ARG A 106 3.98 4.90 1.35
N MET A 107 3.94 4.21 0.21
CA MET A 107 4.93 4.40 -0.84
C MET A 107 4.90 5.82 -1.42
N LEU A 108 3.71 6.36 -1.68
CA LEU A 108 3.55 7.74 -2.16
C LEU A 108 4.04 8.77 -1.13
N TYR A 109 3.75 8.59 0.16
CA TYR A 109 4.26 9.46 1.22
C TYR A 109 5.79 9.50 1.23
N LEU A 110 6.43 8.33 1.12
CA LEU A 110 7.89 8.24 1.09
C LEU A 110 8.48 8.92 -0.16
N LEU A 111 7.87 8.74 -1.34
CA LEU A 111 8.30 9.41 -2.57
C LEU A 111 8.10 10.93 -2.54
N ASP A 112 7.13 11.40 -1.77
CA ASP A 112 6.83 12.81 -1.50
C ASP A 112 7.68 13.39 -0.34
N GLY A 113 8.57 12.57 0.26
CA GLY A 113 9.42 13.00 1.37
C GLY A 113 8.66 13.30 2.66
N LYS A 114 7.42 12.82 2.79
CA LYS A 114 6.58 13.02 3.98
C LYS A 114 6.75 11.87 4.97
N VAL A 115 6.43 12.18 6.23
CA VAL A 115 6.36 11.17 7.29
C VAL A 115 5.16 10.26 7.01
N ILE A 116 5.38 8.96 7.09
CA ILE A 116 4.33 7.96 6.89
C ILE A 116 3.24 8.15 7.97
N PRO A 117 1.94 8.18 7.60
CA PRO A 117 0.87 8.25 8.58
C PRO A 117 0.92 7.05 9.54
N ASP A 118 0.51 7.27 10.79
CA ASP A 118 0.25 6.16 11.72
C ASP A 118 -0.75 5.19 11.05
N ASN A 119 -0.57 3.89 11.22
CA ASN A 119 -1.47 2.85 10.70
C ASN A 119 -2.94 3.06 11.15
N ARG A 120 -3.17 3.86 12.21
CA ARG A 120 -4.50 4.27 12.68
C ARG A 120 -5.18 5.35 11.86
N ALA A 121 -4.46 6.01 10.97
CA ALA A 121 -4.94 7.11 10.13
C ALA A 121 -4.56 6.90 8.66
N ASP A 122 -4.26 5.66 8.27
CA ASP A 122 -3.99 5.31 6.89
C ASP A 122 -5.25 5.42 6.03
N ILE A 123 -5.05 5.42 4.71
CA ILE A 123 -6.12 5.50 3.71
C ILE A 123 -7.22 4.45 3.89
N SER A 124 -6.90 3.28 4.45
CA SER A 124 -7.90 2.25 4.66
C SER A 124 -8.87 2.63 5.78
N ILE A 125 -8.34 3.20 6.87
CA ILE A 125 -9.18 3.75 7.94
C ILE A 125 -9.99 4.93 7.42
N ASN A 126 -9.34 5.88 6.73
CA ASN A 126 -10.02 7.07 6.22
C ASN A 126 -11.13 6.73 5.20
N LEU A 127 -10.89 5.76 4.32
CA LEU A 127 -11.89 5.28 3.35
C LEU A 127 -13.04 4.55 4.05
N MET A 128 -12.74 3.72 5.06
CA MET A 128 -13.76 3.02 5.84
C MET A 128 -14.66 4.01 6.59
N ASP A 129 -14.07 5.01 7.24
CA ASP A 129 -14.81 6.07 7.91
C ASP A 129 -15.64 6.89 6.92
N HIS A 130 -15.08 7.23 5.75
CA HIS A 130 -15.83 7.90 4.69
C HIS A 130 -17.07 7.12 4.25
N ILE A 131 -16.91 5.83 3.96
CA ILE A 131 -18.01 4.95 3.52
C ILE A 131 -19.11 4.90 4.59
N ARG A 132 -18.73 4.76 5.86
CA ARG A 132 -19.67 4.75 6.99
C ARG A 132 -20.44 6.06 7.11
N ASP A 133 -19.72 7.18 7.05
CA ASP A 133 -20.26 8.49 7.37
C ASP A 133 -20.98 9.14 6.16
N ASN A 134 -20.81 8.57 4.95
CA ASN A 134 -21.39 9.06 3.70
C ASN A 134 -22.06 7.94 2.87
N PRO A 135 -23.13 7.28 3.37
CA PRO A 135 -23.71 6.08 2.74
C PRO A 135 -24.28 6.30 1.32
N GLY A 136 -24.52 7.56 0.91
CA GLY A 136 -24.97 7.91 -0.43
C GLY A 136 -23.87 8.34 -1.41
N LYS A 137 -22.60 8.37 -0.98
CA LYS A 137 -21.47 8.73 -1.83
C LYS A 137 -20.79 7.47 -2.35
N ASP A 138 -20.28 7.55 -3.57
CA ASP A 138 -19.51 6.50 -4.24
C ASP A 138 -18.07 6.95 -4.57
N VAL A 139 -17.65 8.11 -4.06
CA VAL A 139 -16.34 8.71 -4.31
C VAL A 139 -15.73 9.25 -3.02
N TYR A 140 -14.51 8.81 -2.74
CA TYR A 140 -13.61 9.34 -1.73
C TYR A 140 -12.46 10.11 -2.39
N ASP A 141 -12.01 11.21 -1.77
CA ASP A 141 -10.95 12.05 -2.28
C ASP A 141 -9.99 12.47 -1.16
N ASP A 142 -8.68 12.33 -1.41
CA ASP A 142 -7.62 12.86 -0.55
C ASP A 142 -6.52 13.58 -1.37
N SER A 143 -5.33 13.74 -0.79
CA SER A 143 -4.18 14.40 -1.44
C SER A 143 -3.53 13.58 -2.56
N TYR A 144 -3.65 12.26 -2.54
CA TYR A 144 -2.97 11.34 -3.46
C TYR A 144 -3.93 10.63 -4.42
N PHE A 145 -5.18 10.40 -4.01
CA PHE A 145 -6.15 9.58 -4.71
C PHE A 145 -7.51 10.26 -4.84
N SER A 146 -8.19 9.91 -5.94
CA SER A 146 -9.65 9.90 -6.04
C SER A 146 -10.09 8.45 -6.21
N ILE A 147 -10.91 7.94 -5.30
CA ILE A 147 -11.36 6.55 -5.24
C ILE A 147 -12.85 6.52 -5.53
N ARG A 148 -13.22 6.04 -6.71
CA ARG A 148 -14.62 5.72 -7.03
C ARG A 148 -14.88 4.23 -6.82
N TYR A 149 -15.89 3.86 -6.07
CA TYR A 149 -16.24 2.47 -5.80
C TYR A 149 -17.61 2.10 -6.37
N PHE A 150 -17.75 0.83 -6.78
CA PHE A 150 -18.89 0.34 -7.56
C PHE A 150 -19.53 -0.87 -6.90
N GLN A 151 -20.83 -1.07 -7.12
CA GLN A 151 -21.61 -2.16 -6.49
C GLN A 151 -21.09 -3.57 -6.81
N LYS A 152 -20.37 -3.75 -7.92
CA LYS A 152 -19.68 -5.01 -8.28
C LYS A 152 -18.49 -5.33 -7.35
N GLY A 153 -18.12 -4.42 -6.46
CA GLY A 153 -17.00 -4.56 -5.51
C GLY A 153 -15.67 -4.01 -6.02
N THR A 154 -15.66 -3.42 -7.22
CA THR A 154 -14.48 -2.81 -7.82
C THR A 154 -14.29 -1.37 -7.34
N ALA A 155 -13.05 -0.92 -7.26
CA ALA A 155 -12.70 0.47 -7.02
C ALA A 155 -11.72 0.99 -8.07
N HIS A 156 -11.97 2.20 -8.55
CA HIS A 156 -11.13 2.93 -9.47
C HIS A 156 -10.33 3.97 -8.69
N LEU A 157 -9.02 3.75 -8.59
CA LEU A 157 -8.08 4.67 -7.97
C LEU A 157 -7.44 5.55 -9.04
N THR A 158 -7.73 6.84 -9.01
CA THR A 158 -7.04 7.83 -9.87
C THR A 158 -5.97 8.54 -9.06
N PHE A 159 -4.73 8.49 -9.54
CA PHE A 159 -3.61 9.21 -8.91
C PHE A 159 -3.73 10.71 -9.17
N LYS A 160 -3.50 11.52 -8.12
CA LYS A 160 -3.50 12.99 -8.18
C LYS A 160 -2.10 13.60 -8.30
N ARG A 161 -1.06 12.80 -8.06
CA ARG A 161 0.35 13.21 -8.04
C ARG A 161 1.13 12.48 -9.13
N PRO A 162 1.00 12.89 -10.41
CA PRO A 162 1.60 12.17 -11.54
C PRO A 162 3.12 12.05 -11.42
N GLU A 163 3.80 13.03 -10.83
CA GLU A 163 5.24 13.01 -10.60
C GLU A 163 5.68 11.89 -9.64
N LEU A 164 4.82 11.48 -8.70
CA LEU A 164 5.09 10.34 -7.83
C LEU A 164 4.84 9.01 -8.56
N VAL A 165 3.88 8.99 -9.48
CA VAL A 165 3.64 7.83 -10.36
C VAL A 165 4.82 7.58 -11.27
N GLU A 166 5.43 8.63 -11.82
CA GLU A 166 6.67 8.53 -12.59
C GLU A 166 7.80 7.92 -11.76
N LYS A 167 8.02 8.38 -10.52
CA LYS A 167 9.02 7.78 -9.62
C LYS A 167 8.74 6.29 -9.32
N MET A 168 7.48 5.90 -9.13
CA MET A 168 7.12 4.47 -8.98
C MET A 168 7.47 3.67 -10.24
N ASN A 169 7.23 4.25 -11.42
CA ASN A 169 7.55 3.60 -12.69
C ASN A 169 9.06 3.49 -12.93
N ASP A 170 9.86 4.46 -12.47
CA ASP A 170 11.33 4.38 -12.52
C ASP A 170 11.84 3.21 -11.66
N ILE A 171 11.20 2.96 -10.51
CA ILE A 171 11.48 1.80 -9.65
C ILE A 171 11.09 0.50 -10.35
N ILE A 172 9.91 0.43 -10.98
CA ILE A 172 9.53 -0.75 -11.78
C ILE A 172 10.55 -1.00 -12.90
N ALA A 173 11.00 0.04 -13.60
CA ALA A 173 11.97 -0.04 -14.68
C ALA A 173 13.31 -0.64 -14.22
N LYS A 174 13.76 -0.22 -13.03
CA LYS A 174 14.99 -0.71 -12.40
C LYS A 174 14.95 -2.22 -12.14
N HIS A 175 13.80 -2.75 -11.72
CA HIS A 175 13.60 -4.17 -11.40
C HIS A 175 13.23 -5.02 -12.62
N TYR A 176 12.66 -4.41 -13.66
CA TYR A 176 12.20 -5.09 -14.88
C TYR A 176 12.71 -4.40 -16.15
N PRO A 177 14.03 -4.44 -16.41
CA PRO A 177 14.61 -3.83 -17.61
C PRO A 177 14.00 -4.46 -18.86
N GLY A 178 13.38 -3.63 -19.71
CA GLY A 178 12.72 -4.05 -20.96
C GLY A 178 11.21 -4.27 -20.89
N MET A 179 10.57 -4.17 -19.70
CA MET A 179 9.10 -4.23 -19.61
C MET A 179 8.41 -2.92 -19.96
N LEU A 180 9.03 -1.77 -19.70
CA LEU A 180 8.45 -0.50 -20.10
C LEU A 180 8.39 -0.42 -21.62
N ALA A 181 7.18 -0.56 -22.18
CA ALA A 181 6.93 -0.18 -23.56
C ALA A 181 7.49 1.24 -23.76
N ALA A 182 8.22 1.46 -24.86
CA ALA A 182 8.74 2.78 -25.21
C ALA A 182 7.62 3.82 -25.05
N ARG A 183 7.91 4.87 -24.24
CA ARG A 183 6.97 5.94 -23.88
C ARG A 183 6.35 6.59 -25.12
#